data_AF-V5GLC0-F1
#
_entry.id   AF-V5GLC0-F1
#
_cell.length_a   1.000
_cell.length_b   1.000
_cell.length_c   1.000
_cell.angle_alpha   90.00
_cell.angle_beta   90.00
_cell.angle_gamma   90.00
#
_symmetry.space_group_name_H-M   'P 1'
#
loop_
_entity.id
_entity.type
_entity.pdbx_description
1 polymer ?
#
loop_
_entity_poly.entity_id
_entity_poly.type
_entity_poly.pdbx_seq_one_letter_code
_entity_poly.pdbx_strand_id
1 'polypeptide(L)'
;QDQNTPEDMLCPKDEYEFWKYRSENLLGLNHQLNNKTLKHICNILMSVQSTYVRQFRTLTDDISSSVRESHSNIEYLGVLVKPCEELEKTYSPKDFPDKLSKILHLIRYIWLNSP
;
A
#
# COMPACT_ATOMS: atom_id res chain seq x y z
N GLN A 1 -15.03 30.18 11.50
CA GLN A 1 -13.82 30.23 10.65
C GLN A 1 -13.78 28.89 9.95
N ASP A 2 -14.35 28.84 8.76
CA ASP A 2 -14.43 27.62 7.95
C ASP A 2 -13.03 27.28 7.44
N GLN A 3 -12.38 26.33 8.11
CA GLN A 3 -11.21 25.66 7.56
C GLN A 3 -11.71 24.63 6.55
N ASN A 4 -12.04 25.09 5.35
CA ASN A 4 -11.97 24.25 4.16
C ASN A 4 -10.48 23.96 3.92
N THR A 5 -9.88 23.05 4.69
CA THR A 5 -8.81 22.23 4.12
C THR A 5 -9.42 21.55 2.89
N PRO A 6 -8.82 21.64 1.69
CA PRO A 6 -9.25 20.77 0.62
C PRO A 6 -9.06 19.34 1.16
N GLU A 7 -10.14 18.66 1.49
CA GLU A 7 -10.14 17.21 1.41
C GLU A 7 -9.81 16.94 -0.05
N ASP A 8 -8.51 16.72 -0.29
CA ASP A 8 -7.90 16.59 -1.60
C ASP A 8 -8.79 15.70 -2.46
N MET A 9 -9.05 16.08 -3.71
CA MET A 9 -9.78 15.25 -4.66
C MET A 9 -8.94 14.01 -5.00
N LEU A 10 -8.82 13.09 -4.04
CA LEU A 10 -8.08 11.86 -4.15
C LEU A 10 -8.77 10.99 -5.21
N CYS A 11 -8.01 10.65 -6.25
CA CYS A 11 -8.45 9.73 -7.28
C CYS A 11 -7.78 8.35 -7.08
N PRO A 12 -8.30 7.29 -7.71
CA PRO A 12 -7.71 5.95 -7.59
C PRO A 12 -6.21 5.88 -7.95
N LYS A 13 -5.72 6.80 -8.78
CA LYS A 13 -4.30 6.91 -9.10
C LYS A 13 -3.46 7.39 -7.91
N ASP A 14 -3.98 8.31 -7.11
CA ASP A 14 -3.28 8.81 -5.92
C ASP A 14 -3.11 7.71 -4.88
N GLU A 15 -4.12 6.86 -4.69
CA GLU A 15 -4.04 5.69 -3.81
C GLU A 15 -2.97 4.69 -4.30
N TYR A 16 -2.91 4.44 -5.62
CA TYR A 16 -1.87 3.58 -6.20
C TYR A 16 -0.45 4.14 -5.96
N GLU A 17 -0.25 5.44 -6.17
CA GLU A 17 1.04 6.08 -5.92
C GLU A 17 1.40 6.12 -4.43
N PHE A 18 0.41 6.30 -3.55
CA PHE A 18 0.57 6.15 -2.10
C PHE A 18 1.10 4.76 -1.75
N TRP A 19 0.52 3.69 -2.30
CA TRP A 19 0.98 2.33 -2.03
C TRP A 19 2.37 2.04 -2.58
N LYS A 20 2.74 2.60 -3.74
CA LYS A 20 4.12 2.55 -4.25
C LYS A 20 5.11 3.20 -3.30
N TYR A 21 4.84 4.44 -2.89
CA TYR A 21 5.68 5.15 -1.94
C TYR A 21 5.80 4.41 -0.60
N ARG A 22 4.69 3.91 -0.07
CA ARG A 22 4.65 3.11 1.16
C ARG A 22 5.49 1.83 1.02
N SER A 23 5.39 1.14 -0.11
CA SER A 23 6.16 -0.08 -0.38
C SER A 23 7.67 0.19 -0.42
N GLU A 24 8.10 1.28 -1.06
CA GLU A 24 9.51 1.67 -1.09
C GLU A 24 10.07 1.92 0.32
N ASN A 25 9.35 2.67 1.15
CA ASN A 25 9.72 2.92 2.54
C ASN A 25 9.80 1.63 3.36
N LEU A 26 8.79 0.76 3.24
CA LEU A 26 8.73 -0.51 3.96
C LEU A 26 9.85 -1.45 3.53
N LEU A 27 10.20 -1.51 2.25
CA LEU A 27 11.35 -2.27 1.74
C LEU A 27 12.67 -1.72 2.29
N GLY A 28 12.81 -0.40 2.38
CA GLY A 28 13.96 0.25 3.02
C GLY A 28 14.11 -0.14 4.49
N LEU A 29 13.03 -0.07 5.26
CA LEU A 29 13.02 -0.53 6.66
C LEU A 29 13.32 -2.02 6.78
N ASN A 30 12.66 -2.86 5.97
CA ASN A 30 12.88 -4.29 5.97
C ASN A 30 14.33 -4.66 5.62
N HIS A 31 14.97 -3.91 4.72
CA HIS A 31 16.39 -4.09 4.43
C HIS A 31 17.27 -3.80 5.67
N GLN A 32 17.00 -2.70 6.38
CA GLN A 32 17.72 -2.36 7.62
C GLN A 32 17.52 -3.42 8.70
N LEU A 33 16.29 -3.92 8.85
CA LEU A 33 15.95 -4.98 9.82
C LEU A 33 16.63 -6.31 9.49
N ASN A 34 16.96 -6.54 8.22
CA ASN A 34 17.68 -7.73 7.77
C ASN A 34 19.21 -7.66 7.98
N ASN A 35 19.72 -6.56 8.53
CA ASN A 35 21.14 -6.40 8.85
C ASN A 35 21.62 -7.47 9.86
N LYS A 36 22.75 -8.12 9.55
CA LYS A 36 23.31 -9.21 10.38
C LYS A 36 23.71 -8.75 11.78
N THR A 37 24.28 -7.55 11.91
CA THR A 37 24.70 -6.98 13.20
C THR A 37 23.48 -6.69 14.08
N LEU A 38 22.43 -6.11 13.51
CA LEU A 38 21.18 -5.87 14.23
C LEU A 38 20.56 -7.18 14.74
N LYS A 39 20.49 -8.20 13.88
CA LYS A 39 20.02 -9.55 14.26
C LYS A 39 20.86 -10.16 15.37
N HIS A 40 22.18 -9.97 15.33
CA HIS A 40 23.07 -10.44 16.38
C HIS A 40 22.79 -9.75 17.72
N ILE A 41 22.64 -8.41 17.73
CA ILE A 41 22.27 -7.66 18.93
C ILE A 41 20.92 -8.15 19.50
N CYS A 42 19.92 -8.35 18.63
CA CYS A 42 18.63 -8.90 19.05
C CYS A 42 18.77 -10.28 19.69
N ASN A 43 19.66 -11.14 19.18
CA ASN A 43 19.90 -12.46 19.77
C ASN A 43 20.55 -12.36 21.15
N ILE A 44 21.49 -11.43 21.36
CA ILE A 44 22.08 -11.18 22.69
C ILE A 44 20.98 -10.72 23.66
N LEU A 45 20.16 -9.74 23.25
CA LEU A 45 19.07 -9.21 24.07
C LEU A 45 18.02 -10.28 24.42
N MET A 46 17.78 -11.23 23.51
CA MET A 46 16.94 -12.40 23.78
C MET A 46 17.56 -13.33 24.82
N SER A 47 18.86 -13.60 24.74
CA SER A 47 19.57 -14.46 25.71
C SER A 47 19.54 -13.92 27.13
N VAL A 48 19.55 -12.58 27.29
CA VAL A 48 19.41 -11.92 28.60
C VAL A 48 17.96 -11.63 28.99
N GLN A 49 16.99 -12.20 28.25
CA GLN A 49 15.55 -12.06 28.51
C GLN A 49 15.05 -10.61 28.58
N SER A 50 15.61 -9.72 27.76
CA SER A 50 15.13 -8.34 27.66
C SER A 50 13.65 -8.30 27.26
N THR A 51 12.85 -7.49 27.94
CA THR A 51 11.42 -7.31 27.59
C THR A 51 11.24 -6.49 26.31
N TYR A 52 12.19 -5.60 26.00
CA TYR A 52 12.13 -4.71 24.85
C TYR A 52 12.36 -5.43 23.51
N VAL A 53 13.20 -6.47 23.49
CA VAL A 53 13.50 -7.19 22.23
C VAL A 53 12.27 -7.95 21.69
N ARG A 54 11.34 -8.34 22.58
CA ARG A 54 10.08 -8.97 22.15
C ARG A 54 9.22 -8.00 21.37
N GLN A 55 9.01 -6.79 21.91
CA GLN A 55 8.23 -5.75 21.22
C GLN A 55 8.88 -5.36 19.89
N PHE A 56 10.21 -5.24 19.86
CA PHE A 56 10.95 -4.97 18.63
C PHE A 56 10.75 -6.05 17.55
N ARG A 57 10.73 -7.34 17.94
CA ARG A 57 10.46 -8.44 17.01
C ARG A 57 9.03 -8.40 16.46
N THR A 58 8.04 -8.12 17.31
CA THR A 58 6.66 -7.93 16.85
C THR A 58 6.58 -6.83 15.79
N LEU A 59 7.18 -5.67 16.03
CA LEU A 59 7.23 -4.59 15.03
C LEU A 59 7.96 -4.99 13.74
N THR A 60 8.99 -5.83 13.82
CA THR A 60 9.71 -6.35 12.65
C THR A 60 8.84 -7.29 11.82
N ASP A 61 8.05 -8.13 12.48
CA ASP A 61 7.09 -9.04 11.84
C ASP A 61 5.94 -8.24 11.20
N ASP A 62 5.45 -7.19 11.85
CA ASP A 62 4.43 -6.27 11.33
C ASP A 62 4.92 -5.55 10.06
N ILE A 63 6.16 -5.09 10.04
CA ILE A 63 6.78 -4.50 8.84
C ILE A 63 6.85 -5.54 7.71
N SER A 64 7.26 -6.76 8.02
CA SER A 64 7.33 -7.85 7.02
C SER A 64 5.95 -8.19 6.46
N SER A 65 4.90 -8.10 7.28
CA SER A 65 3.51 -8.27 6.83
C SER A 65 3.04 -7.09 5.98
N SER A 66 3.35 -5.87 6.40
CA SER A 66 3.00 -4.64 5.69
C SER A 66 3.64 -4.58 4.29
N VAL A 67 4.85 -5.12 4.12
CA VAL A 67 5.49 -5.26 2.79
C VAL A 67 4.69 -6.17 1.87
N ARG A 68 4.15 -7.29 2.40
CA ARG A 68 3.33 -8.20 1.58
C ARG A 68 2.01 -7.55 1.19
N GLU A 69 1.39 -6.87 2.14
CA GLU A 69 0.17 -6.09 1.90
C GLU A 69 0.41 -5.00 0.85
N SER A 70 1.50 -4.25 0.95
CA SER A 70 1.80 -3.18 -0.02
C SER A 70 2.01 -3.71 -1.44
N HIS A 71 2.68 -4.86 -1.59
CA HIS A 71 2.80 -5.50 -2.91
C HIS A 71 1.44 -5.94 -3.46
N SER A 72 0.58 -6.54 -2.63
CA SER A 72 -0.77 -6.91 -3.03
C SER A 72 -1.57 -5.69 -3.48
N ASN A 73 -1.56 -4.61 -2.70
CA ASN A 73 -2.29 -3.39 -3.03
C ASN A 73 -1.78 -2.75 -4.32
N ILE A 74 -0.46 -2.73 -4.57
CA ILE A 74 0.09 -2.25 -5.85
C ILE A 74 -0.42 -3.12 -7.01
N GLU A 75 -0.36 -4.45 -6.88
CA GLU A 75 -0.80 -5.36 -7.93
C GLU A 75 -2.28 -5.15 -8.30
N TYR A 76 -3.15 -5.10 -7.29
CA TYR A 76 -4.59 -4.99 -7.50
C TYR A 76 -5.06 -3.59 -7.87
N LEU A 77 -4.54 -2.53 -7.24
CA LEU A 77 -4.91 -1.16 -7.59
C LEU A 77 -4.35 -0.74 -8.95
N GLY A 78 -3.22 -1.31 -9.36
CA GLY A 78 -2.58 -1.03 -10.65
C GLY A 78 -3.51 -1.27 -11.85
N VAL A 79 -4.45 -2.21 -11.75
CA VAL A 79 -5.41 -2.50 -12.83
C VAL A 79 -6.41 -1.37 -13.08
N LEU A 80 -6.65 -0.51 -12.09
CA LEU A 80 -7.56 0.64 -12.19
C LEU A 80 -6.91 1.87 -12.81
N VAL A 81 -5.58 2.00 -12.75
CA VAL A 81 -4.85 3.20 -13.18
C VAL A 81 -5.20 3.58 -14.62
N LYS A 82 -5.00 2.67 -15.57
CA LYS A 82 -5.26 2.94 -16.99
C LYS A 82 -6.75 3.22 -17.28
N PRO A 83 -7.72 2.41 -16.81
CA PRO A 83 -9.14 2.71 -16.97
C PRO A 83 -9.57 4.07 -16.39
N CYS A 84 -9.02 4.47 -15.25
CA CYS A 84 -9.30 5.78 -14.65
C CYS A 84 -8.70 6.93 -15.48
N GLU A 85 -7.48 6.77 -16.00
CA GLU A 85 -6.89 7.75 -16.95
C GLU A 85 -7.67 7.83 -18.26
N GLU A 86 -8.21 6.71 -18.75
CA GLU A 86 -9.09 6.67 -19.91
C GLU A 86 -10.41 7.40 -19.65
N LEU A 87 -10.94 7.31 -18.43
CA LEU A 87 -12.16 8.02 -18.00
C LEU A 87 -11.90 9.53 -17.91
N GLU A 88 -10.80 9.95 -17.29
CA GLU A 88 -10.39 11.35 -17.15
C GLU A 88 -10.28 12.08 -18.51
N LYS A 89 -9.80 11.39 -19.54
CA LYS A 89 -9.66 11.91 -20.92
C LYS A 89 -10.97 11.90 -21.71
N THR A 90 -12.10 11.52 -21.11
CA THR A 90 -13.38 11.38 -21.81
C THR A 90 -14.16 12.69 -21.80
N TYR A 91 -14.46 13.22 -22.98
CA TYR A 91 -15.20 14.48 -23.13
C TYR A 91 -16.66 14.27 -23.52
N SER A 92 -16.99 13.16 -24.19
CA SER A 92 -18.35 12.86 -24.65
C SER A 92 -19.14 12.17 -23.53
N PRO A 93 -20.28 12.74 -23.07
CA PRO A 93 -21.12 12.12 -22.05
C PRO A 93 -21.62 10.72 -22.42
N LYS A 94 -21.71 10.40 -23.71
CA LYS A 94 -22.18 9.10 -24.21
C LYS A 94 -21.20 7.96 -23.94
N ASP A 95 -19.92 8.27 -23.75
CA ASP A 95 -18.87 7.26 -23.59
C ASP A 95 -18.61 6.93 -22.11
N PHE A 96 -19.20 7.70 -21.18
CA PHE A 96 -19.05 7.49 -19.73
C PHE A 96 -19.63 6.16 -19.24
N PRO A 97 -20.86 5.75 -19.62
CA PRO A 97 -21.47 4.53 -19.08
C PRO A 97 -20.60 3.28 -19.30
N ASP A 98 -20.03 3.11 -20.49
CA ASP A 98 -19.21 1.94 -20.83
C ASP A 98 -17.90 1.92 -20.04
N LYS A 99 -17.25 3.09 -19.88
CA LYS A 99 -16.01 3.22 -19.11
C LYS A 99 -16.24 3.01 -17.62
N LEU A 100 -17.33 3.55 -17.07
CA LEU A 100 -17.73 3.33 -15.68
C LEU A 100 -18.06 1.85 -15.42
N SER A 101 -18.77 1.19 -16.33
CA SER A 101 -19.07 -0.25 -16.20
C SER A 101 -17.78 -1.08 -16.10
N LYS A 102 -16.79 -0.80 -16.96
CA LYS A 102 -15.48 -1.46 -16.92
C LYS A 102 -14.77 -1.25 -15.57
N ILE A 103 -14.75 -0.02 -15.05
CA ILE A 103 -14.13 0.30 -13.76
C ILE A 103 -14.84 -0.44 -12.61
N LEU A 104 -16.18 -0.45 -12.59
CA LEU A 104 -16.95 -1.14 -11.56
C LEU A 104 -16.70 -2.66 -11.56
N HIS A 105 -16.56 -3.28 -12.74
CA HIS A 105 -16.17 -4.69 -12.83
C HIS A 105 -14.77 -4.95 -12.27
N LEU A 106 -13.82 -4.04 -12.50
CA LEU A 106 -12.47 -4.14 -11.93
C LEU A 106 -12.47 -3.94 -10.41
N ILE A 107 -13.26 -3.00 -9.89
CA ILE A 107 -13.43 -2.84 -8.43
C ILE A 107 -14.00 -4.13 -7.83
N ARG A 108 -15.01 -4.72 -8.47
CA ARG A 108 -15.55 -6.03 -8.05
C ARG A 108 -14.51 -7.14 -8.12
N TYR A 109 -13.68 -7.16 -9.16
CA TYR A 109 -12.58 -8.12 -9.28
C TYR A 109 -11.60 -7.98 -8.11
N ILE A 110 -11.18 -6.77 -7.78
CA ILE A 110 -10.29 -6.50 -6.64
C ILE A 110 -10.93 -6.99 -5.34
N TRP A 111 -12.19 -6.61 -5.09
CA TRP A 111 -12.92 -7.03 -3.89
C TRP A 111 -12.98 -8.55 -3.70
N LEU A 112 -13.05 -9.31 -4.80
CA LEU A 112 -13.18 -10.77 -4.76
C LEU A 112 -11.85 -11.52 -4.72
N ASN A 113 -10.74 -10.90 -5.16
CA ASN A 113 -9.48 -11.61 -5.39
C ASN A 113 -8.30 -11.04 -4.58
N SER A 114 -8.36 -9.79 -4.12
CA SER A 114 -7.32 -9.25 -3.24
C SER A 114 -7.30 -10.02 -1.92
N PRO A 115 -6.15 -10.57 -1.50
CA PRO A 115 -5.99 -11.28 -0.23
C PRO A 115 -6.07 -10.35 0.98
#